data_AF-A0A3M1X465-F1
#
_entry.id   AF-A0A3M1X465-F1
#
_cell.length_a   1.000
_cell.length_b   1.000
_cell.length_c   1.000
_cell.angle_alpha   90.00
_cell.angle_beta   90.00
_cell.angle_gamma   90.00
#
_symmetry.space_group_name_H-M   'P 1'
#
loop_
_entity.id
_entity.type
_entity.pdbx_description
1 polymer ?
#
loop_
_entity_poly.entity_id
_entity_poly.type
_entity_poly.pdbx_seq_one_letter_code
_entity_poly.pdbx_strand_id
1 'polypeptide(L)'
;MGSQERWGKMIQEVRDGIFLVQGEKEGRFPYSNSFLLRGGTRTILFDAGCGQSVLASLLEEVKVDLLVLSHTHVDHYSSINLLEGVPKVVPALFWETVRSLEAMSRRLIGEEEARQEWLGMVRNLYGDPSFVPDEVYREGQTFSTGKHEVVAISAPGHTKDHFVFFEERSRVIFTFDIDLSSFGPWYANEESDIGDFLSSIRRVRDLSPSGLLSSHREPVFEGWEEELDRYEEKIYERDRKVEEMVQAGMTLDEMVEESVIYGGFPHVPALLRYFEKRMLRLHLERLGLADEVLS
;
A
#
# COMPACT_ATOMS: atom_id res chain seq x y z
N MET A 1 -19.15 15.78 24.85
CA MET A 1 -19.27 14.68 23.88
C MET A 1 -17.88 14.44 23.35
N GLY A 2 -17.30 13.28 23.66
CA GLY A 2 -15.95 12.93 23.20
C GLY A 2 -15.91 12.80 21.68
N SER A 3 -14.74 13.00 21.08
CA SER A 3 -14.49 12.82 19.64
C SER A 3 -15.04 11.50 19.09
N GLN A 4 -14.97 10.42 19.89
CA GLN A 4 -15.46 9.08 19.52
C GLN A 4 -16.99 8.96 19.32
N GLU A 5 -17.83 9.76 20.01
CA GLU A 5 -19.29 9.67 19.83
C GLU A 5 -19.77 10.32 18.53
N ARG A 6 -18.95 11.15 17.89
CA ARG A 6 -19.34 11.97 16.73
C ARG A 6 -18.98 11.38 15.38
N TRP A 7 -17.94 10.54 15.30
CA TRP A 7 -17.42 10.07 14.01
C TRP A 7 -17.82 8.63 13.63
N GLY A 8 -18.71 8.03 14.43
CA GLY A 8 -19.10 6.63 14.24
C GLY A 8 -17.93 5.66 14.45
N LYS A 9 -18.10 4.41 14.02
CA LYS A 9 -17.06 3.37 14.18
C LYS A 9 -15.87 3.52 13.22
N MET A 10 -16.02 4.28 12.14
CA MET A 10 -15.05 4.30 11.04
C MET A 10 -13.89 5.26 11.28
N ILE A 11 -14.01 6.24 12.17
CA ILE A 11 -12.90 7.15 12.48
C ILE A 11 -12.61 7.06 13.97
N GLN A 12 -11.40 6.61 14.30
CA GLN A 12 -11.02 6.27 15.67
C GLN A 12 -9.72 6.97 16.03
N GLU A 13 -9.66 7.61 17.20
CA GLU A 13 -8.40 8.12 17.74
C GLU A 13 -7.61 6.94 18.30
N VAL A 14 -6.44 6.66 17.70
CA VAL A 14 -5.62 5.49 18.04
C VAL A 14 -4.39 5.86 18.86
N ARG A 15 -3.98 7.13 18.76
CA ARG A 15 -3.05 7.85 19.65
C ARG A 15 -3.49 9.31 19.72
N ASP A 16 -3.02 10.04 20.72
CA ASP A 16 -3.30 11.49 20.87
C ASP A 16 -3.04 12.23 19.54
N GLY A 17 -4.10 12.75 18.91
CA GLY A 17 -4.02 13.48 17.65
C GLY A 17 -3.81 12.63 16.38
N ILE A 18 -3.74 11.30 16.49
CA ILE A 18 -3.59 10.36 15.37
C ILE A 18 -4.87 9.53 15.26
N PHE A 19 -5.52 9.60 14.11
CA PHE A 19 -6.78 8.92 13.86
C PHE A 19 -6.66 7.94 12.71
N LEU A 20 -7.14 6.72 12.94
CA LEU A 20 -7.46 5.77 11.87
C LEU A 20 -8.76 6.24 11.23
N VAL A 21 -8.75 6.41 9.92
CA VAL A 21 -9.94 6.55 9.07
C VAL A 21 -10.09 5.22 8.35
N GLN A 22 -10.82 4.30 8.98
CA GLN A 22 -11.00 2.94 8.50
C GLN A 22 -11.72 2.97 7.16
N GLY A 23 -11.14 2.31 6.16
CA GLY A 23 -11.75 2.21 4.84
C GLY A 23 -13.03 1.38 4.85
N GLU A 24 -13.88 1.60 3.86
CA GLU A 24 -14.98 0.68 3.56
C GLU A 24 -14.47 -0.77 3.50
N LYS A 25 -15.31 -1.74 3.88
CA LYS A 25 -14.91 -3.16 4.01
C LYS A 25 -13.70 -3.40 4.93
N GLU A 26 -13.56 -2.58 5.98
CA GLU A 26 -12.50 -2.67 6.99
C GLU A 26 -11.11 -2.40 6.40
N GLY A 27 -11.03 -1.54 5.38
CA GLY A 27 -9.79 -1.19 4.70
C GLY A 27 -9.27 -2.28 3.76
N ARG A 28 -10.04 -3.35 3.51
CA ARG A 28 -9.64 -4.38 2.54
C ARG A 28 -9.81 -3.87 1.10
N PHE A 29 -8.89 -4.25 0.22
CA PHE A 29 -9.00 -4.00 -1.22
C PHE A 29 -10.43 -4.32 -1.71
N PRO A 30 -11.11 -3.41 -2.45
CA PRO A 30 -10.57 -2.27 -3.19
C PRO A 30 -10.43 -0.95 -2.40
N TYR A 31 -10.49 -0.98 -1.07
CA TYR A 31 -10.28 0.19 -0.22
C TYR A 31 -8.98 0.06 0.58
N SER A 32 -8.55 1.17 1.17
CA SER A 32 -7.46 1.22 2.14
C SER A 32 -7.83 2.14 3.30
N ASN A 33 -7.19 1.95 4.44
CA ASN A 33 -7.27 2.86 5.56
C ASN A 33 -6.50 4.15 5.25
N SER A 34 -7.05 5.26 5.68
CA SER A 34 -6.37 6.55 5.69
C SER A 34 -5.97 6.91 7.12
N PHE A 35 -4.98 7.79 7.28
CA PHE A 35 -4.56 8.28 8.60
C PHE A 35 -4.68 9.79 8.67
N LEU A 36 -5.44 10.27 9.64
CA LEU A 36 -5.64 11.69 9.87
C LEU A 36 -4.80 12.12 11.07
N LEU A 37 -3.91 13.07 10.83
CA LEU A 37 -3.07 13.68 11.85
C LEU A 37 -3.57 15.09 12.16
N ARG A 38 -3.97 15.30 13.42
CA ARG A 38 -4.47 16.59 13.93
C ARG A 38 -3.57 17.10 15.03
N GLY A 39 -3.17 18.35 14.93
CA GLY A 39 -2.47 19.03 16.01
C GLY A 39 -2.13 20.46 15.64
N GLY A 40 -1.88 21.29 16.65
CA GLY A 40 -1.33 22.64 16.48
C GLY A 40 -2.07 23.52 15.47
N THR A 41 -1.52 23.62 14.26
CA THR A 41 -1.87 24.63 13.24
C THR A 41 -2.41 24.07 11.93
N ARG A 42 -2.34 22.76 11.69
CA ARG A 42 -2.87 22.13 10.45
C ARG A 42 -3.29 20.68 10.65
N THR A 43 -4.19 20.22 9.78
CA THR A 43 -4.63 18.82 9.68
C THR A 43 -4.09 18.19 8.41
N ILE A 44 -3.42 17.04 8.54
CA ILE A 44 -2.83 16.30 7.42
C ILE A 44 -3.57 14.97 7.29
N LEU A 45 -4.00 14.64 6.08
CA LEU A 45 -4.52 13.33 5.73
C LEU A 45 -3.45 12.57 4.96
N PHE A 46 -3.12 11.36 5.42
CA PHE A 46 -2.28 10.41 4.70
C PHE A 46 -3.16 9.39 4.01
N ASP A 47 -3.04 9.33 2.68
CA ASP A 47 -3.91 8.59 1.76
C ASP A 47 -5.39 8.97 1.83
N ALA A 48 -6.12 8.77 0.73
CA ALA A 48 -7.55 9.06 0.57
C ALA A 48 -8.29 7.86 -0.05
N GLY A 49 -7.88 6.65 0.33
CA GLY A 49 -8.39 5.39 -0.17
C GLY A 49 -9.57 4.78 0.59
N CYS A 50 -10.02 5.46 1.65
CA CYS A 50 -11.03 4.96 2.58
C CYS A 50 -12.45 4.78 2.01
N GLY A 51 -12.67 5.17 0.76
CA GLY A 51 -13.98 5.14 0.11
C GLY A 51 -14.71 6.47 0.23
N GLN A 52 -15.52 6.77 -0.78
CA GLN A 52 -16.16 8.08 -0.92
C GLN A 52 -17.13 8.37 0.23
N SER A 53 -17.84 7.36 0.74
CA SER A 53 -18.76 7.57 1.86
C SER A 53 -18.02 7.94 3.13
N VAL A 54 -16.92 7.25 3.44
CA VAL A 54 -16.12 7.51 4.64
C VAL A 54 -15.44 8.86 4.56
N LEU A 55 -14.84 9.19 3.42
CA LEU A 55 -14.15 10.47 3.25
C LEU A 55 -15.13 11.65 3.28
N ALA A 56 -16.32 11.52 2.67
CA ALA A 56 -17.36 12.54 2.75
C ALA A 56 -17.76 12.82 4.21
N SER A 57 -18.02 11.77 5.00
CA SER A 57 -18.34 11.92 6.44
C SER A 57 -17.20 12.55 7.24
N LEU A 58 -15.94 12.24 6.92
CA LEU A 58 -14.79 12.90 7.56
C LEU A 58 -14.78 14.41 7.28
N LEU A 59 -15.01 14.80 6.02
CA LEU A 59 -14.92 16.18 5.56
C LEU A 59 -16.07 17.08 6.06
N GLU A 60 -17.19 16.50 6.50
CA GLU A 60 -18.26 17.25 7.19
C GLU A 60 -17.80 17.81 8.55
N GLU A 61 -16.87 17.12 9.21
CA GLU A 61 -16.45 17.41 10.59
C GLU A 61 -15.03 17.98 10.69
N VAL A 62 -14.19 17.71 9.68
CA VAL A 62 -12.77 18.04 9.69
C VAL A 62 -12.36 18.75 8.42
N LYS A 63 -11.77 19.93 8.59
CA LYS A 63 -11.02 20.58 7.51
C LYS A 63 -9.65 19.92 7.36
N VAL A 64 -9.42 19.29 6.21
CA VAL A 64 -8.09 18.79 5.80
C VAL A 64 -7.32 19.93 5.13
N ASP A 65 -6.11 20.21 5.61
CA ASP A 65 -5.25 21.27 5.06
C ASP A 65 -4.21 20.74 4.07
N LEU A 66 -3.91 19.43 4.09
CA LEU A 66 -2.92 18.78 3.24
C LEU A 66 -3.26 17.30 3.04
N LEU A 67 -3.21 16.81 1.81
CA LEU A 67 -3.17 15.38 1.48
C LEU A 67 -1.73 14.97 1.15
N VAL A 68 -1.24 13.91 1.78
CA VAL A 68 0.05 13.30 1.48
C VAL A 68 -0.19 11.85 1.07
N LEU A 69 0.23 11.46 -0.13
CA LEU A 69 0.10 10.06 -0.57
C LEU A 69 1.32 9.25 -0.16
N SER A 70 1.11 8.05 0.36
CA SER A 70 2.18 7.10 0.70
C SER A 70 2.90 6.56 -0.53
N HIS A 71 2.13 6.29 -1.57
CA HIS A 71 2.54 5.89 -2.90
C HIS A 71 1.39 6.08 -3.89
N THR A 72 1.60 5.73 -5.16
CA THR A 72 0.63 6.06 -6.20
C THR A 72 -0.27 4.90 -6.63
N HIS A 73 -0.51 3.88 -5.81
CA HIS A 73 -1.58 2.93 -6.12
C HIS A 73 -2.96 3.57 -5.98
N VAL A 74 -3.87 3.22 -6.88
CA VAL A 74 -5.14 3.92 -7.06
C VAL A 74 -6.04 3.79 -5.83
N ASP A 75 -6.03 2.64 -5.17
CA ASP A 75 -6.81 2.38 -3.97
C ASP A 75 -6.35 3.20 -2.76
N HIS A 76 -5.20 3.89 -2.82
CA HIS A 76 -4.71 4.83 -1.80
C HIS A 76 -5.23 6.24 -1.99
N TYR A 77 -5.83 6.56 -3.12
CA TYR A 77 -6.38 7.89 -3.38
C TYR A 77 -7.68 7.82 -4.21
N SER A 78 -8.38 6.70 -4.14
CA SER A 78 -9.60 6.43 -4.91
C SER A 78 -10.71 7.45 -4.69
N SER A 79 -10.69 8.17 -3.55
CA SER A 79 -11.68 9.19 -3.19
C SER A 79 -11.16 10.63 -3.33
N ILE A 80 -10.06 10.83 -4.07
CA ILE A 80 -9.37 12.13 -4.22
C ILE A 80 -10.25 13.23 -4.80
N ASN A 81 -11.30 12.88 -5.54
CA ASN A 81 -12.26 13.83 -6.10
C ASN A 81 -13.01 14.65 -5.04
N LEU A 82 -13.10 14.16 -3.80
CA LEU A 82 -13.71 14.89 -2.68
C LEU A 82 -12.78 15.92 -2.03
N LEU A 83 -11.49 15.92 -2.39
CA LEU A 83 -10.46 16.80 -1.84
C LEU A 83 -10.12 17.95 -2.81
N GLU A 84 -11.13 18.51 -3.48
CA GLU A 84 -10.96 19.68 -4.34
C GLU A 84 -10.44 20.88 -3.52
N GLY A 85 -9.43 21.58 -4.02
CA GLY A 85 -8.80 22.71 -3.34
C GLY A 85 -7.90 22.38 -2.15
N VAL A 86 -7.83 21.10 -1.72
CA VAL A 86 -6.83 20.64 -0.74
C VAL A 86 -5.50 20.40 -1.47
N PRO A 87 -4.37 20.99 -1.03
CA PRO A 87 -3.06 20.72 -1.60
C PRO A 87 -2.67 19.24 -1.50
N LYS A 88 -2.10 18.69 -2.57
CA LYS A 88 -1.76 17.27 -2.73
C LYS A 88 -0.26 17.11 -2.92
N VAL A 89 0.35 16.31 -2.05
CA VAL A 89 1.79 16.02 -2.09
C VAL A 89 1.97 14.53 -2.33
N VAL A 90 2.79 14.18 -3.32
CA VAL A 90 3.05 12.78 -3.71
C VAL A 90 4.55 12.47 -3.67
N PRO A 91 4.96 11.20 -3.65
CA PRO A 91 6.37 10.86 -3.79
C PRO A 91 6.97 11.47 -5.06
N ALA A 92 8.20 11.97 -5.00
CA ALA A 92 8.87 12.56 -6.16
C ALA A 92 9.23 11.55 -7.25
N LEU A 93 9.32 10.27 -6.90
CA LEU A 93 9.57 9.22 -7.88
C LEU A 93 8.25 8.90 -8.60
N PHE A 94 8.28 8.92 -9.93
CA PHE A 94 7.14 8.60 -10.81
C PHE A 94 5.87 9.44 -10.59
N TRP A 95 5.97 10.60 -9.94
CA TRP A 95 4.83 11.46 -9.67
C TRP A 95 4.01 11.80 -10.92
N GLU A 96 4.63 11.86 -12.12
CA GLU A 96 3.91 12.17 -13.35
C GLU A 96 2.82 11.14 -13.68
N THR A 97 2.97 9.89 -13.22
CA THR A 97 2.03 8.82 -13.55
C THR A 97 0.66 9.01 -12.91
N VAL A 98 0.54 9.78 -11.82
CA VAL A 98 -0.77 10.08 -11.20
C VAL A 98 -1.65 10.97 -12.09
N ARG A 99 -1.06 11.62 -13.11
CA ARG A 99 -1.79 12.48 -14.06
C ARG A 99 -2.48 11.70 -15.16
N SER A 100 -2.20 10.41 -15.30
CA SER A 100 -2.75 9.59 -16.36
C SER A 100 -2.78 8.13 -15.95
N LEU A 101 -3.99 7.59 -15.80
CA LEU A 101 -4.21 6.18 -15.54
C LEU A 101 -3.49 5.27 -16.57
N GLU A 102 -3.39 5.70 -17.83
CA GLU A 102 -2.63 5.00 -18.88
C GLU A 102 -1.12 5.05 -18.66
N ALA A 103 -0.57 6.15 -18.14
CA ALA A 103 0.86 6.23 -17.81
C ALA A 103 1.17 5.33 -16.61
N MET A 104 0.31 5.35 -15.59
CA MET A 104 0.41 4.47 -14.43
C MET A 104 0.31 2.98 -14.82
N SER A 105 -0.64 2.62 -15.67
CA SER A 105 -0.81 1.22 -16.08
C SER A 105 0.42 0.67 -16.80
N ARG A 106 1.11 1.49 -17.61
CA ARG A 106 2.39 1.11 -18.26
C ARG A 106 3.56 0.97 -17.28
N ARG A 107 3.55 1.74 -16.19
CA ARG A 107 4.55 1.63 -15.13
C ARG A 107 4.36 0.36 -14.31
N LEU A 108 3.12 0.05 -13.97
CA LEU A 108 2.80 -1.03 -13.02
C LEU A 108 2.64 -2.39 -13.69
N ILE A 109 2.21 -2.44 -14.95
CA ILE A 109 1.81 -3.67 -15.66
C ILE A 109 2.53 -3.77 -17.01
N GLY A 110 3.46 -4.72 -17.13
CA GLY A 110 4.29 -4.92 -18.32
C GLY A 110 3.53 -5.49 -19.52
N GLU A 111 2.67 -6.49 -19.31
CA GLU A 111 1.93 -7.18 -20.38
C GLU A 111 0.67 -6.41 -20.82
N GLU A 112 0.44 -6.30 -22.13
CA GLU A 112 -0.69 -5.51 -22.69
C GLU A 112 -2.07 -6.03 -22.28
N GLU A 113 -2.29 -7.35 -22.34
CA GLU A 113 -3.58 -7.95 -21.99
C GLU A 113 -3.93 -7.72 -20.51
N ALA A 114 -2.99 -8.03 -19.61
CA ALA A 114 -3.12 -7.75 -18.18
C ALA A 114 -3.33 -6.25 -17.92
N ARG A 115 -2.63 -5.38 -18.65
CA ARG A 115 -2.78 -3.92 -18.53
C ARG A 115 -4.19 -3.46 -18.90
N GLN A 116 -4.79 -4.01 -19.96
CA GLN A 116 -6.17 -3.67 -20.33
C GLN A 116 -7.18 -4.18 -19.30
N GLU A 117 -6.99 -5.38 -18.74
CA GLU A 117 -7.82 -5.88 -17.64
C GLU A 117 -7.69 -4.99 -16.39
N TRP A 118 -6.47 -4.59 -16.03
CA TRP A 118 -6.22 -3.68 -14.91
C TRP A 118 -6.88 -2.33 -15.10
N LEU A 119 -6.76 -1.73 -16.30
CA LEU A 119 -7.44 -0.49 -16.66
C LEU A 119 -8.96 -0.61 -16.56
N GLY A 120 -9.52 -1.72 -17.06
CA GLY A 120 -10.95 -2.01 -16.96
C GLY A 120 -11.41 -2.15 -15.51
N MET A 121 -10.66 -2.89 -14.70
CA MET A 121 -10.90 -3.07 -13.28
C MET A 121 -10.88 -1.72 -12.54
N VAL A 122 -9.83 -0.92 -12.72
CA VAL A 122 -9.69 0.39 -12.07
C VAL A 122 -10.81 1.33 -12.49
N ARG A 123 -11.14 1.41 -13.78
CA ARG A 123 -12.25 2.24 -14.27
C ARG A 123 -13.60 1.82 -13.69
N ASN A 124 -13.82 0.52 -13.53
CA ASN A 124 -15.06 -0.01 -12.95
C ASN A 124 -15.16 0.28 -11.44
N LEU A 125 -14.04 0.22 -10.71
CA LEU A 125 -14.02 0.42 -9.26
C LEU A 125 -14.01 1.91 -8.88
N TYR A 126 -13.25 2.73 -9.60
CA TYR A 126 -12.88 4.08 -9.17
C TYR A 126 -13.13 5.17 -10.22
N GLY A 127 -13.49 4.80 -11.46
CA GLY A 127 -13.52 5.75 -12.58
C GLY A 127 -12.12 6.14 -13.05
N ASP A 128 -11.88 7.43 -13.26
CA ASP A 128 -10.54 7.96 -13.55
C ASP A 128 -10.11 8.91 -12.42
N PRO A 129 -9.28 8.44 -11.48
CA PRO A 129 -8.83 9.25 -10.34
C PRO A 129 -7.58 10.06 -10.67
N SER A 130 -7.21 10.21 -11.96
CA SER A 130 -6.05 10.99 -12.37
C SER A 130 -6.15 12.44 -11.89
N PHE A 131 -5.04 12.99 -11.39
CA PHE A 131 -4.97 14.35 -10.88
C PHE A 131 -3.59 14.98 -11.09
N VAL A 132 -3.47 16.28 -10.87
CA VAL A 132 -2.18 16.98 -10.86
C VAL A 132 -1.81 17.27 -9.41
N PRO A 133 -0.67 16.75 -8.90
CA PRO A 133 -0.21 17.07 -7.56
C PRO A 133 0.32 18.51 -7.51
N ASP A 134 0.20 19.14 -6.34
CA ASP A 134 0.70 20.49 -6.09
C ASP A 134 2.21 20.47 -5.81
N GLU A 135 2.66 19.45 -5.08
CA GLU A 135 4.07 19.29 -4.70
C GLU A 135 4.50 17.82 -4.72
N VAL A 136 5.82 17.61 -4.64
CA VAL A 136 6.42 16.29 -4.49
C VAL A 136 7.33 16.25 -3.27
N TYR A 137 7.44 15.08 -2.63
CA TYR A 137 8.31 14.87 -1.47
C TYR A 137 9.34 13.76 -1.66
N ARG A 138 10.37 13.74 -0.80
CA ARG A 138 11.48 12.77 -0.82
C ARG A 138 11.75 12.22 0.59
N GLU A 139 12.60 11.21 0.64
CA GLU A 139 13.21 10.69 1.88
C GLU A 139 13.64 11.82 2.83
N GLY A 140 13.29 11.67 4.10
CA GLY A 140 13.62 12.61 5.16
C GLY A 140 12.76 13.87 5.21
N GLN A 141 11.79 14.05 4.30
CA GLN A 141 10.88 15.19 4.38
C GLN A 141 9.97 15.07 5.61
N THR A 142 9.91 16.14 6.40
CA THR A 142 9.08 16.21 7.60
C THR A 142 7.77 16.94 7.35
N PHE A 143 6.67 16.31 7.78
CA PHE A 143 5.34 16.89 7.79
C PHE A 143 4.92 17.20 9.23
N SER A 144 4.93 18.48 9.60
CA SER A 144 4.59 18.93 10.96
C SER A 144 3.16 19.46 11.07
N THR A 145 2.38 19.08 12.07
CA THR A 145 1.12 19.78 12.42
C THR A 145 1.35 20.92 13.43
N GLY A 146 2.60 21.15 13.84
CA GLY A 146 2.97 22.02 14.97
C GLY A 146 2.89 21.32 16.33
N LYS A 147 2.15 20.20 16.45
CA LYS A 147 2.17 19.31 17.63
C LYS A 147 2.84 17.96 17.34
N HIS A 148 2.69 17.47 16.12
CA HIS A 148 3.23 16.22 15.62
C HIS A 148 4.22 16.49 14.51
N GLU A 149 5.29 15.70 14.44
CA GLU A 149 6.23 15.69 13.34
C GLU A 149 6.32 14.27 12.79
N VAL A 150 6.07 14.15 11.49
CA VAL A 150 6.09 12.88 10.78
C VAL A 150 7.16 12.92 9.70
N VAL A 151 8.12 12.00 9.77
CA VAL A 151 9.21 11.90 8.80
C VAL A 151 8.85 10.86 7.74
N ALA A 152 8.96 11.24 6.46
CA ALA A 152 8.79 10.34 5.33
C ALA A 152 10.05 9.48 5.14
N ILE A 153 9.87 8.17 5.13
CA ILE A 153 10.94 7.16 5.05
C ILE A 153 10.65 6.27 3.86
N SER A 154 11.54 6.26 2.87
CA SER A 154 11.43 5.40 1.70
C SER A 154 11.49 3.94 2.12
N ALA A 155 10.52 3.18 1.63
CA ALA A 155 10.29 1.78 1.94
C ALA A 155 9.89 1.03 0.66
N PRO A 156 10.78 0.96 -0.35
CA PRO A 156 10.48 0.33 -1.62
C PRO A 156 10.28 -1.19 -1.49
N GLY A 157 9.75 -1.79 -2.56
CA GLY A 157 9.60 -3.24 -2.71
C GLY A 157 8.20 -3.62 -3.15
N HIS A 158 7.19 -3.03 -2.51
CA HIS A 158 5.80 -3.06 -2.99
C HIS A 158 5.69 -2.30 -4.31
N THR A 159 5.99 -1.00 -4.25
CA THR A 159 6.30 -0.13 -5.38
C THR A 159 7.62 0.58 -5.08
N LYS A 160 8.26 1.16 -6.11
CA LYS A 160 9.50 1.92 -5.95
C LYS A 160 9.30 3.27 -5.27
N ASP A 161 8.08 3.82 -5.35
CA ASP A 161 7.69 5.08 -4.75
C ASP A 161 6.99 4.92 -3.39
N HIS A 162 7.07 3.74 -2.78
CA HIS A 162 6.46 3.48 -1.47
C HIS A 162 7.22 4.14 -0.31
N PHE A 163 6.47 4.82 0.56
CA PHE A 163 6.96 5.45 1.77
C PHE A 163 6.16 4.99 2.99
N VAL A 164 6.88 4.80 4.09
CA VAL A 164 6.30 4.75 5.45
C VAL A 164 6.54 6.07 6.15
N PHE A 165 5.75 6.35 7.17
CA PHE A 165 5.75 7.64 7.86
C PHE A 165 5.90 7.44 9.36
N PHE A 166 6.99 7.94 9.92
CA PHE A 166 7.33 7.78 11.33
C PHE A 166 6.95 9.03 12.12
N GLU A 167 6.01 8.91 13.05
CA GLU A 167 5.65 10.00 13.97
C GLU A 167 6.50 9.90 15.24
N GLU A 168 7.42 10.85 15.41
CA GLU A 168 8.52 10.70 16.38
C GLU A 168 8.05 10.66 17.84
N ARG A 169 7.00 11.41 18.18
CA ARG A 169 6.56 11.59 19.57
C ARG A 169 5.90 10.34 20.13
N SER A 170 4.97 9.75 19.38
CA SER A 170 4.28 8.51 19.73
C SER A 170 5.08 7.28 19.32
N ARG A 171 6.06 7.43 18.42
CA ARG A 171 6.85 6.35 17.79
C ARG A 171 6.00 5.39 16.97
N VAL A 172 4.84 5.83 16.48
CA VAL A 172 4.01 5.04 15.58
C VAL A 172 4.53 5.18 14.15
N ILE A 173 4.46 4.10 13.37
CA ILE A 173 4.75 4.11 11.93
C ILE A 173 3.46 3.84 11.17
N PHE A 174 3.13 4.70 10.21
CA PHE A 174 2.14 4.39 9.17
C PHE A 174 2.87 3.57 8.10
N THR A 175 2.59 2.27 8.06
CA THR A 175 3.32 1.28 7.25
C THR A 175 2.70 1.04 5.88
N PHE A 176 1.46 1.51 5.69
CA PHE A 176 0.69 1.36 4.47
C PHE A 176 0.72 -0.08 3.95
N ASP A 177 1.39 -0.34 2.82
CA ASP A 177 1.36 -1.62 2.12
C ASP A 177 2.46 -2.58 2.54
N ILE A 178 3.22 -2.22 3.58
CA ILE A 178 3.67 -3.18 4.57
C ILE A 178 2.47 -3.44 5.50
N ASP A 179 1.51 -4.20 4.98
CA ASP A 179 0.11 -4.18 5.43
C ASP A 179 -0.23 -5.20 6.54
N LEU A 180 0.73 -6.06 6.88
CA LEU A 180 0.60 -7.12 7.89
C LEU A 180 -0.55 -8.10 7.59
N SER A 181 -1.03 -8.19 6.35
CA SER A 181 -2.11 -9.09 6.00
C SER A 181 -1.67 -10.55 6.05
N SER A 182 -2.61 -11.47 6.31
CA SER A 182 -2.32 -12.91 6.26
C SER A 182 -2.03 -13.41 4.84
N PHE A 183 -2.37 -12.62 3.82
CA PHE A 183 -1.94 -12.86 2.44
C PHE A 183 -0.41 -12.75 2.32
N GLY A 184 0.20 -11.85 3.08
CA GLY A 184 1.63 -11.55 3.06
C GLY A 184 1.97 -10.38 2.13
N PRO A 185 3.26 -10.05 1.99
CA PRO A 185 3.70 -8.96 1.12
C PRO A 185 3.21 -9.12 -0.32
N TRP A 186 2.68 -8.06 -0.91
CA TRP A 186 2.26 -8.03 -2.31
C TRP A 186 3.29 -7.26 -3.14
N TYR A 187 3.84 -7.91 -4.16
CA TYR A 187 4.95 -7.42 -4.99
C TYR A 187 4.77 -7.87 -6.44
N ALA A 188 3.58 -7.67 -7.00
CA ALA A 188 3.23 -8.18 -8.32
C ALA A 188 3.28 -7.12 -9.45
N ASN A 189 3.72 -5.90 -9.16
CA ASN A 189 3.96 -4.91 -10.20
C ASN A 189 5.28 -5.19 -10.93
N GLU A 190 5.40 -4.66 -12.14
CA GLU A 190 6.63 -4.75 -12.94
C GLU A 190 7.86 -4.18 -12.20
N GLU A 191 7.64 -3.20 -11.33
CA GLU A 191 8.71 -2.52 -10.59
C GLU A 191 8.95 -3.04 -9.19
N SER A 192 8.15 -4.00 -8.71
CA SER A 192 8.27 -4.56 -7.37
C SER A 192 9.57 -5.37 -7.22
N ASP A 193 10.11 -5.41 -6.00
CA ASP A 193 11.35 -6.12 -5.68
C ASP A 193 11.31 -6.70 -4.25
N ILE A 194 11.56 -8.01 -4.12
CA ILE A 194 11.48 -8.71 -2.83
C ILE A 194 12.65 -8.34 -1.91
N GLY A 195 13.84 -8.07 -2.45
CA GLY A 195 15.02 -7.67 -1.68
C GLY A 195 14.82 -6.31 -1.03
N ASP A 196 14.32 -5.34 -1.80
CA ASP A 196 13.92 -4.02 -1.32
C ASP A 196 12.81 -4.14 -0.27
N PHE A 197 11.79 -4.98 -0.51
CA PHE A 197 10.70 -5.18 0.45
C PHE A 197 11.23 -5.67 1.81
N LEU A 198 12.09 -6.69 1.82
CA LEU A 198 12.68 -7.21 3.06
C LEU A 198 13.59 -6.18 3.74
N SER A 199 14.31 -5.37 2.96
CA SER A 199 15.10 -4.27 3.50
C SER A 199 14.21 -3.22 4.16
N SER A 200 13.06 -2.92 3.55
CA SER A 200 12.05 -2.00 4.09
C SER A 200 11.41 -2.52 5.38
N ILE A 201 11.08 -3.81 5.45
CA ILE A 201 10.60 -4.47 6.69
C ILE A 201 11.65 -4.34 7.80
N ARG A 202 12.93 -4.64 7.50
CA ARG A 202 14.03 -4.47 8.45
C ARG A 202 14.16 -3.02 8.92
N ARG A 203 14.05 -2.06 8.00
CA ARG A 203 14.09 -0.63 8.33
C ARG A 203 12.97 -0.22 9.28
N VAL A 204 11.74 -0.71 9.06
CA VAL A 204 10.61 -0.50 9.97
C VAL A 204 10.89 -1.09 11.36
N ARG A 205 11.44 -2.31 11.42
CA ARG A 205 11.84 -2.98 12.67
C ARG A 205 12.90 -2.19 13.44
N ASP A 206 13.94 -1.73 12.74
CA ASP A 206 15.09 -1.00 13.33
C ASP A 206 14.70 0.36 13.92
N LEU A 207 13.58 0.95 13.48
CA LEU A 207 13.02 2.16 14.09
C LEU A 207 12.40 1.90 15.47
N SER A 208 12.24 0.64 15.89
CA SER A 208 11.65 0.21 17.17
C SER A 208 10.33 0.94 17.49
N PRO A 209 9.29 0.80 16.62
CA PRO A 209 8.03 1.50 16.77
C PRO A 209 7.26 1.07 18.03
N SER A 210 6.33 1.92 18.46
CA SER A 210 5.33 1.59 19.49
C SER A 210 4.04 1.01 18.91
N GLY A 211 3.96 0.94 17.58
CA GLY A 211 2.88 0.32 16.82
C GLY A 211 2.96 0.62 15.32
N LEU A 212 2.29 -0.23 14.56
CA LEU A 212 2.23 -0.21 13.10
C LEU A 212 0.80 0.02 12.63
N LEU A 213 0.63 0.94 11.68
CA LEU A 213 -0.65 1.36 11.14
C LEU A 213 -0.64 1.10 9.62
N SER A 214 -1.24 -0.01 9.20
CA SER A 214 -1.29 -0.48 7.82
C SER A 214 -2.55 -0.04 7.06
N SER A 215 -2.47 -0.09 5.72
CA SER A 215 -3.59 0.19 4.82
C SER A 215 -4.75 -0.79 4.95
N HIS A 216 -4.47 -2.08 5.18
CA HIS A 216 -5.49 -3.12 4.98
C HIS A 216 -5.91 -3.89 6.23
N ARG A 217 -5.48 -3.41 7.40
CA ARG A 217 -5.79 -4.00 8.71
C ARG A 217 -5.90 -2.96 9.81
N GLU A 218 -6.50 -3.39 10.91
CA GLU A 218 -6.52 -2.64 12.17
C GLU A 218 -5.10 -2.36 12.70
N PRO A 219 -4.88 -1.23 13.38
CA PRO A 219 -3.61 -0.89 14.02
C PRO A 219 -3.09 -1.98 14.97
N VAL A 220 -1.79 -2.25 14.91
CA VAL A 220 -1.10 -3.22 15.77
C VAL A 220 -0.17 -2.49 16.72
N PHE A 221 -0.47 -2.50 18.02
CA PHE A 221 0.36 -1.85 19.04
C PHE A 221 1.13 -2.84 19.92
N GLU A 222 0.48 -3.93 20.30
CA GLU A 222 1.09 -5.03 21.05
C GLU A 222 1.40 -6.17 20.08
N GLY A 223 2.56 -6.82 20.25
CA GLY A 223 2.98 -7.94 19.43
C GLY A 223 3.27 -7.58 17.96
N TRP A 224 3.62 -6.31 17.69
CA TRP A 224 3.90 -5.85 16.33
C TRP A 224 5.13 -6.54 15.73
N GLU A 225 6.11 -6.93 16.56
CA GLU A 225 7.29 -7.68 16.13
C GLU A 225 6.87 -9.04 15.56
N GLU A 226 6.03 -9.78 16.27
CA GLU A 226 5.58 -11.10 15.84
C GLU A 226 4.62 -11.05 14.65
N GLU A 227 3.80 -10.00 14.52
CA GLU A 227 2.99 -9.76 13.33
C GLU A 227 3.88 -9.44 12.11
N LEU A 228 4.92 -8.63 12.28
CA LEU A 228 5.87 -8.31 11.21
C LEU A 228 6.69 -9.54 10.81
N ASP A 229 7.09 -10.38 11.76
CA ASP A 229 7.77 -11.65 11.49
C ASP A 229 6.88 -12.63 10.73
N ARG A 230 5.61 -12.77 11.13
CA ARG A 230 4.62 -13.58 10.38
C ARG A 230 4.42 -13.07 8.96
N TYR A 231 4.44 -11.76 8.79
CA TYR A 231 4.30 -11.12 7.49
C TYR A 231 5.52 -11.38 6.61
N GLU A 232 6.73 -11.16 7.14
CA GLU A 232 7.99 -11.45 6.45
C GLU A 232 8.10 -12.93 6.05
N GLU A 233 7.68 -13.85 6.93
CA GLU A 233 7.74 -15.30 6.70
C GLU A 233 6.95 -15.76 5.47
N LYS A 234 5.93 -15.00 5.03
CA LYS A 234 5.18 -15.33 3.81
C LYS A 234 6.04 -15.32 2.56
N ILE A 235 7.10 -14.49 2.52
CA ILE A 235 8.06 -14.52 1.41
C ILE A 235 8.84 -15.85 1.42
N TYR A 236 9.36 -16.26 2.58
CA TYR A 236 10.13 -17.50 2.71
C TYR A 236 9.27 -18.76 2.54
N GLU A 237 8.01 -18.73 2.95
CA GLU A 237 7.04 -19.79 2.62
C GLU A 237 6.86 -19.94 1.11
N ARG A 238 6.78 -18.83 0.36
CA ARG A 238 6.67 -18.84 -1.09
C ARG A 238 7.97 -19.28 -1.77
N ASP A 239 9.14 -18.88 -1.24
CA ASP A 239 10.44 -19.38 -1.70
C ASP A 239 10.46 -20.92 -1.69
N ARG A 240 10.10 -21.54 -0.55
CA ARG A 240 10.09 -23.01 -0.41
C ARG A 240 9.13 -23.69 -1.39
N LYS A 241 7.92 -23.14 -1.58
CA LYS A 241 6.98 -23.68 -2.57
C LYS A 241 7.51 -23.59 -4.00
N VAL A 242 8.19 -22.51 -4.35
CA VAL A 242 8.81 -22.34 -5.67
C VAL A 242 9.91 -23.37 -5.88
N GLU A 243 10.79 -23.58 -4.90
CA GLU A 243 11.80 -24.64 -4.95
C GLU A 243 11.20 -26.04 -5.14
N GLU A 244 10.13 -26.36 -4.41
CA GLU A 244 9.41 -27.64 -4.53
C GLU A 244 8.85 -27.85 -5.95
N MET A 245 8.25 -26.82 -6.55
CA MET A 245 7.72 -26.89 -7.92
C MET A 245 8.83 -27.05 -8.97
N VAL A 246 9.96 -26.36 -8.81
CA VAL A 246 11.13 -26.50 -9.69
C VAL A 246 11.70 -27.92 -9.59
N GLN A 247 11.84 -28.46 -8.38
CA GLN A 247 12.30 -29.83 -8.17
C GLN A 247 11.36 -30.89 -8.76
N ALA A 248 10.06 -30.58 -8.84
CA ALA A 248 9.07 -31.41 -9.52
C ALA A 248 9.15 -31.33 -11.06
N GLY A 249 10.01 -30.47 -11.61
CA GLY A 249 10.21 -30.28 -13.05
C GLY A 249 9.09 -29.48 -13.73
N MET A 250 8.36 -28.65 -12.97
CA MET A 250 7.30 -27.81 -13.52
C MET A 250 7.86 -26.66 -14.35
N THR A 251 7.21 -26.37 -15.48
CA THR A 251 7.39 -25.13 -16.25
C THR A 251 6.73 -23.95 -15.55
N LEU A 252 7.10 -22.71 -15.92
CA LEU A 252 6.51 -21.51 -15.31
C LEU A 252 4.98 -21.46 -15.52
N ASP A 253 4.51 -21.86 -16.70
CA ASP A 253 3.07 -21.85 -17.00
C ASP A 253 2.32 -22.88 -16.15
N GLU A 254 2.91 -24.05 -15.86
CA GLU A 254 2.34 -25.03 -14.93
C GLU A 254 2.32 -24.48 -13.50
N MET A 255 3.41 -23.84 -13.04
CA MET A 255 3.48 -23.22 -11.71
C MET A 255 2.42 -22.14 -11.51
N VAL A 256 2.11 -21.35 -12.54
CA VAL A 256 1.05 -20.32 -12.49
C VAL A 256 -0.30 -20.97 -12.25
N GLU A 257 -0.62 -22.09 -12.92
CA GLU A 257 -1.92 -22.74 -12.75
C GLU A 257 -2.08 -23.46 -11.39
N GLU A 258 -0.98 -23.79 -10.70
CA GLU A 258 -1.04 -24.25 -9.29
C GLU A 258 -1.53 -23.14 -8.33
N SER A 259 -1.39 -21.86 -8.72
CA SER A 259 -1.85 -20.68 -7.99
C SER A 259 -1.51 -20.72 -6.49
N VAL A 260 -0.23 -20.97 -6.19
CA VAL A 260 0.25 -21.13 -4.81
C VAL A 260 0.22 -19.85 -3.98
N ILE A 261 0.08 -18.69 -4.64
CA ILE A 261 -0.04 -17.37 -4.00
C ILE A 261 -1.51 -16.97 -3.86
N TYR A 262 -2.28 -16.96 -4.96
CA TYR A 262 -3.66 -16.47 -4.95
C TYR A 262 -4.72 -17.52 -4.59
N GLY A 263 -4.41 -18.82 -4.68
CA GLY A 263 -5.35 -19.90 -4.40
C GLY A 263 -6.48 -20.02 -5.43
N GLY A 264 -6.25 -19.54 -6.65
CA GLY A 264 -7.18 -19.57 -7.78
C GLY A 264 -7.41 -18.21 -8.43
N PHE A 265 -8.10 -18.23 -9.58
CA PHE A 265 -8.32 -17.04 -10.43
C PHE A 265 -9.82 -16.75 -10.67
N PRO A 266 -10.60 -16.40 -9.63
CA PRO A 266 -12.06 -16.32 -9.73
C PRO A 266 -12.58 -15.08 -10.50
N HIS A 267 -11.81 -14.00 -10.52
CA HIS A 267 -12.18 -12.70 -11.10
C HIS A 267 -10.97 -12.11 -11.83
N VAL A 268 -11.18 -11.40 -12.96
CA VAL A 268 -10.09 -10.87 -13.83
C VAL A 268 -8.94 -11.88 -14.03
N PRO A 269 -9.26 -13.05 -14.62
CA PRO A 269 -8.38 -14.21 -14.61
C PRO A 269 -7.04 -14.00 -15.33
N ALA A 270 -6.95 -13.14 -16.34
CA ALA A 270 -5.67 -12.86 -17.00
C ALA A 270 -4.81 -11.96 -16.11
N LEU A 271 -5.40 -10.95 -15.46
CA LEU A 271 -4.70 -10.08 -14.52
C LEU A 271 -4.17 -10.84 -13.31
N LEU A 272 -4.97 -11.72 -12.69
CA LEU A 272 -4.49 -12.49 -11.54
C LEU A 272 -3.39 -13.49 -11.93
N ARG A 273 -3.49 -14.13 -13.11
CA ARG A 273 -2.39 -14.97 -13.63
C ARG A 273 -1.13 -14.17 -13.88
N TYR A 274 -1.26 -12.96 -14.42
CA TYR A 274 -0.13 -12.05 -14.60
C TYR A 274 0.54 -11.74 -13.25
N PHE A 275 -0.23 -11.43 -12.21
CA PHE A 275 0.31 -11.17 -10.88
C PHE A 275 0.97 -12.40 -10.24
N GLU A 276 0.33 -13.56 -10.30
CA GLU A 276 0.91 -14.83 -9.86
C GLU A 276 2.26 -15.08 -10.57
N LYS A 277 2.25 -14.99 -11.91
CA LYS A 277 3.44 -15.16 -12.75
C LYS A 277 4.56 -14.18 -12.39
N ARG A 278 4.25 -12.89 -12.17
CA ARG A 278 5.25 -11.89 -11.80
C ARG A 278 5.90 -12.22 -10.46
N MET A 279 5.10 -12.57 -9.45
CA MET A 279 5.62 -12.94 -8.14
C MET A 279 6.46 -14.23 -8.20
N LEU A 280 6.00 -15.26 -8.93
CA LEU A 280 6.78 -16.49 -9.15
C LEU A 280 8.13 -16.21 -9.81
N ARG A 281 8.17 -15.34 -10.83
CA ARG A 281 9.42 -14.93 -11.48
C ARG A 281 10.38 -14.23 -10.52
N LEU A 282 9.89 -13.33 -9.67
CA LEU A 282 10.73 -12.68 -8.65
C LEU A 282 11.34 -13.69 -7.68
N HIS A 283 10.59 -14.73 -7.29
CA HIS A 283 11.13 -15.82 -6.47
C HIS A 283 12.18 -16.64 -7.22
N LEU A 284 11.91 -17.04 -8.47
CA LEU A 284 12.88 -17.76 -9.32
C LEU A 284 14.18 -16.98 -9.52
N GLU A 285 14.07 -15.67 -9.80
CA GLU A 285 15.21 -14.75 -9.96
C GLU A 285 16.03 -14.67 -8.67
N ARG A 286 15.36 -14.47 -7.53
CA ARG A 286 15.99 -14.38 -6.20
C ARG A 286 16.70 -15.68 -5.79
N LEU A 287 16.10 -16.83 -6.09
CA LEU A 287 16.64 -18.15 -5.75
C LEU A 287 17.72 -18.62 -6.72
N GLY A 288 17.94 -17.91 -7.83
CA GLY A 288 18.88 -18.32 -8.87
C GLY A 288 18.40 -19.52 -9.70
N LEU A 289 17.08 -19.73 -9.76
CA LEU A 289 16.43 -20.87 -10.45
C LEU A 289 15.76 -20.46 -11.76
N ALA A 290 15.88 -19.19 -12.18
CA ALA A 290 15.24 -18.66 -13.37
C ALA A 290 15.62 -19.44 -14.65
N ASP A 291 16.90 -19.81 -14.80
CA ASP A 291 17.39 -20.53 -15.99
C ASP A 291 16.86 -21.97 -16.09
N GLU A 292 16.36 -22.56 -14.99
CA GLU A 292 15.83 -23.93 -14.97
C GLU A 292 14.42 -24.04 -15.53
N VAL A 293 13.69 -22.91 -15.58
CA VAL A 293 12.24 -22.89 -15.86
C VAL A 293 11.88 -21.95 -17.02
N LEU A 294 12.72 -20.96 -17.31
CA LEU A 294 12.45 -19.95 -18.35
C LEU A 294 13.01 -20.30 -19.75
N SER A 295 13.62 -21.48 -19.92
CA SER A 295 14.15 -21.98 -21.20
C SER A 295 13.08 -22.65 -22.07
#